data_AF-A0A954VCU7-F1
#
_entry.id   AF-A0A954VCU7-F1
#
_cell.length_a   1.000
_cell.length_b   1.000
_cell.length_c   1.000
_cell.angle_alpha   90.00
_cell.angle_beta   90.00
_cell.angle_gamma   90.00
#
_symmetry.space_group_name_H-M   'P 1'
#
loop_
_entity.id
_entity.type
_entity.pdbx_description
1 polymer ?
#
loop_
_entity_poly.entity_id
_entity_poly.type
_entity_poly.pdbx_seq_one_letter_code
_entity_poly.pdbx_strand_id
1 'polypeptide(L)'
;PELRLANNLNLCFGDCQGDAMMLAMPQVAVSSGSACTSVNPEPSHVLQAIGRDVDKARSSLRFGLGRFNDERDIEIAVHAITSALAKLRKLAK
;
A
#
# COMPACT_ATOMS: atom_id res chain seq x y z
N PRO A 1 10.88 14.73 -4.96
CA PRO A 1 10.96 13.31 -5.39
C PRO A 1 11.54 13.21 -6.81
N GLU A 2 12.86 13.33 -6.91
CA GLU A 2 13.56 13.41 -8.20
C GLU A 2 14.25 12.09 -8.59
N LEU A 3 14.48 11.21 -7.61
CA LEU A 3 15.13 9.90 -7.78
C LEU A 3 14.17 8.76 -7.44
N ARG A 4 13.23 8.45 -8.35
CA ARG A 4 12.28 7.33 -8.21
C ARG A 4 12.06 6.66 -9.56
N LEU A 5 11.96 5.34 -9.58
CA LEU A 5 11.51 4.62 -10.77
C LEU A 5 10.10 5.05 -11.14
N ALA A 6 9.86 5.40 -12.41
CA ALA A 6 8.58 5.95 -12.87
C ALA A 6 7.39 5.07 -12.45
N ASN A 7 7.58 3.76 -12.51
CA ASN A 7 6.55 2.76 -12.25
C ASN A 7 6.44 2.27 -10.80
N ASN A 8 7.16 2.86 -9.85
CA ASN A 8 7.17 2.43 -8.45
C ASN A 8 6.61 3.50 -7.53
N LEU A 9 5.42 3.30 -6.97
CA LEU A 9 4.80 4.23 -6.01
C LEU A 9 4.59 3.51 -4.66
N ASN A 10 5.21 4.00 -3.60
CA ASN A 10 4.99 3.50 -2.24
C ASN A 10 4.27 4.57 -1.40
N LEU A 11 3.10 4.25 -0.88
CA LEU A 11 2.25 5.15 -0.09
C LEU A 11 2.00 4.56 1.30
N CYS A 12 2.00 5.42 2.32
CA CYS A 12 1.68 5.09 3.70
C CYS A 12 0.28 5.59 4.04
N PHE A 13 -0.58 4.72 4.55
CA PHE A 13 -1.98 5.03 4.88
C PHE A 13 -2.22 5.30 6.37
N GLY A 14 -1.17 5.32 7.19
CA GLY A 14 -1.21 5.76 8.58
C GLY A 14 -2.14 4.90 9.43
N ASP A 15 -3.31 5.46 9.75
CA ASP A 15 -4.35 4.86 10.61
C ASP A 15 -4.98 3.58 10.05
N CYS A 16 -4.59 3.14 8.85
CA CYS A 16 -5.07 1.92 8.22
C CYS A 16 -3.90 0.94 7.99
N GLN A 17 -4.01 -0.27 8.55
CA GLN A 17 -3.05 -1.34 8.31
C GLN A 17 -3.05 -1.76 6.83
N GLY A 18 -1.87 -2.05 6.28
CA GLY A 18 -1.72 -2.42 4.87
C GLY A 18 -2.57 -3.63 4.48
N ASP A 19 -2.60 -4.67 5.33
CA ASP A 19 -3.38 -5.88 5.07
C ASP A 19 -4.89 -5.61 5.03
N ALA A 20 -5.40 -4.72 5.89
CA ALA A 20 -6.79 -4.31 5.87
C ALA A 20 -7.14 -3.51 4.60
N MET A 21 -6.23 -2.65 4.14
CA MET A 21 -6.36 -1.94 2.86
C MET A 21 -6.40 -2.92 1.68
N MET A 22 -5.50 -3.92 1.65
CA MET A 22 -5.49 -4.94 0.58
C MET A 22 -6.79 -5.75 0.55
N LEU A 23 -7.28 -6.18 1.72
CA LEU A 23 -8.56 -6.89 1.83
C LEU A 23 -9.76 -6.03 1.38
N ALA A 24 -9.68 -4.71 1.56
CA ALA A 24 -10.73 -3.78 1.16
C ALA A 24 -10.70 -3.41 -0.34
N MET A 25 -9.65 -3.80 -1.09
CA MET A 25 -9.46 -3.49 -2.51
C MET A 25 -9.21 -4.76 -3.36
N PRO A 26 -10.12 -5.75 -3.34
CA PRO A 26 -9.88 -7.05 -4.00
C PRO A 26 -9.66 -6.97 -5.51
N GLN A 27 -10.07 -5.88 -6.15
CA GLN A 27 -9.89 -5.62 -7.58
C GLN A 27 -8.52 -5.02 -7.95
N VAL A 28 -7.67 -4.68 -6.96
CA VAL A 28 -6.36 -4.06 -7.19
C VAL A 28 -5.26 -4.92 -6.60
N ALA A 29 -4.39 -5.47 -7.45
CA ALA A 29 -3.20 -6.18 -7.01
C ALA A 29 -2.12 -5.20 -6.54
N VAL A 30 -1.70 -5.32 -5.28
CA VAL A 30 -0.67 -4.48 -4.65
C VAL A 30 0.23 -5.31 -3.75
N SER A 31 1.38 -4.76 -3.37
CA SER A 31 2.30 -5.39 -2.41
C SER A 31 2.28 -4.60 -1.11
N SER A 32 2.26 -5.27 0.04
CA SER A 32 2.43 -4.61 1.33
C SER A 32 3.91 -4.29 1.61
N GLY A 33 4.12 -3.34 2.52
CA GLY A 33 5.39 -3.08 3.20
C GLY A 33 5.69 -4.07 4.34
N SER A 34 5.01 -5.21 4.41
CA SER A 34 5.28 -6.30 5.37
C SER A 34 6.11 -7.40 4.68
N ALA A 35 7.01 -8.04 5.43
CA ALA A 35 7.83 -9.14 4.94
C ALA A 35 6.98 -10.43 4.86
N CYS A 36 6.38 -10.69 3.70
CA CYS A 36 5.46 -11.81 3.44
C CYS A 36 6.09 -13.23 3.37
N THR A 37 7.11 -13.56 4.18
CA THR A 37 7.70 -14.92 4.19
C THR A 37 7.82 -15.55 5.58
N SER A 38 7.14 -15.04 6.60
CA SER A 38 7.24 -15.58 7.95
C SER A 38 5.88 -15.72 8.64
N VAL A 39 5.81 -16.67 9.58
CA VAL A 39 4.64 -16.96 10.42
C VAL A 39 4.23 -15.74 11.27
N ASN A 40 5.15 -14.78 11.47
CA ASN A 40 4.90 -13.49 12.10
C ASN A 40 5.21 -12.36 11.11
N PRO A 41 4.20 -11.62 10.60
CA PRO A 41 4.44 -10.54 9.66
C PRO A 41 5.27 -9.41 10.28
N GLU A 42 6.57 -9.42 10.01
CA GLU A 42 7.51 -8.37 10.37
C GLU A 42 7.39 -7.17 9.41
N PRO A 43 7.62 -5.93 9.88
CA PRO A 43 7.69 -4.76 9.02
C PRO A 43 8.86 -4.87 8.03
N SER A 44 8.77 -4.20 6.89
CA SER A 44 9.85 -4.17 5.90
C SER A 44 11.13 -3.58 6.49
N HIS A 45 12.19 -4.39 6.53
CA HIS A 45 13.53 -3.96 6.91
C HIS A 45 14.07 -2.85 6.00
N VAL A 46 13.65 -2.79 4.72
CA VAL A 46 14.02 -1.71 3.80
C VAL A 46 13.36 -0.40 4.21
N LEU A 47 12.06 -0.42 4.53
CA LEU A 47 11.35 0.79 4.98
C LEU A 47 11.92 1.30 6.30
N GLN A 48 12.30 0.40 7.21
CA GLN A 48 12.98 0.77 8.45
C GLN A 48 14.37 1.37 8.21
N ALA A 49 15.18 0.77 7.33
CA ALA A 49 16.51 1.28 6.99
C ALA A 49 16.47 2.70 6.38
N ILE A 50 15.40 3.06 5.67
CA ILE A 50 15.19 4.42 5.14
C ILE A 50 14.44 5.35 6.12
N GLY A 51 14.36 4.99 7.40
CA GLY A 51 13.86 5.84 8.48
C GLY A 51 12.34 5.84 8.67
N ARG A 52 11.62 4.81 8.20
CA ARG A 52 10.20 4.63 8.54
C ARG A 52 10.07 3.84 9.83
N ASP A 53 9.26 4.36 10.74
CA ASP A 53 8.87 3.60 11.93
C ASP A 53 8.03 2.37 11.58
N VAL A 54 7.83 1.48 12.56
CA VAL A 54 7.13 0.19 12.39
C VAL A 54 5.70 0.40 11.89
N ASP A 55 4.99 1.40 12.40
CA ASP A 55 3.60 1.65 12.06
C ASP A 55 3.46 2.16 10.61
N LYS A 56 4.35 3.06 10.19
CA LYS A 56 4.43 3.52 8.80
C LYS A 56 4.85 2.41 7.85
N ALA A 57 5.75 1.53 8.28
CA ALA A 57 6.15 0.39 7.47
C ALA A 57 4.98 -0.60 7.26
N ARG A 58 4.20 -0.87 8.32
CA ARG A 58 3.03 -1.76 8.27
C ARG A 58 1.83 -1.18 7.53
N SER A 59 1.66 0.14 7.55
CA SER A 59 0.61 0.85 6.80
C SER A 59 1.03 1.25 5.38
N SER A 60 2.20 0.80 4.91
CA SER A 60 2.67 1.07 3.55
C SER A 60 2.18 0.04 2.54
N LEU A 61 1.74 0.51 1.37
CA LEU A 61 1.50 -0.30 0.18
C LEU A 61 2.33 0.23 -1.00
N ARG A 62 2.85 -0.72 -1.78
CA ARG A 62 3.61 -0.49 -3.00
C ARG A 62 2.78 -0.86 -4.22
N PHE A 63 2.59 0.13 -5.08
CA PHE A 63 1.97 0.05 -6.38
C PHE A 63 3.06 -0.02 -7.45
N GLY A 64 2.98 -1.04 -8.30
CA GLY A 64 3.83 -1.21 -9.46
C GLY A 64 3.00 -1.04 -10.73
N LEU A 65 3.49 -0.23 -11.67
CA LEU A 65 2.88 -0.13 -12.99
C LEU A 65 3.71 -0.91 -14.03
N GLY A 66 3.03 -1.51 -14.98
CA GLY A 66 3.61 -2.26 -16.09
C GLY A 66 3.18 -1.70 -17.44
N ARG A 67 3.81 -2.19 -18.51
CA ARG A 67 3.52 -1.80 -19.90
C ARG A 67 2.08 -2.02 -20.36
N PHE A 68 1.32 -2.83 -19.62
CA PHE A 68 -0.06 -3.19 -19.93
C PHE A 68 -1.07 -2.43 -19.09
N ASN A 69 -0.62 -1.57 -18.17
CA ASN A 69 -1.52 -0.69 -17.47
C ASN A 69 -1.95 0.47 -18.34
N ASP A 70 -3.22 0.83 -18.25
CA ASP A 70 -3.77 2.02 -18.90
C ASP A 70 -4.44 2.97 -17.90
N GLU A 71 -4.96 4.10 -18.40
CA GLU A 71 -5.60 5.12 -17.57
C GLU A 71 -6.80 4.57 -16.78
N ARG A 72 -7.53 3.58 -17.32
CA ARG A 72 -8.70 2.99 -16.65
C ARG A 72 -8.26 2.19 -15.43
N ASP A 73 -7.15 1.48 -15.51
CA ASP A 73 -6.58 0.79 -14.34
C ASP A 73 -6.25 1.78 -13.21
N ILE A 74 -5.73 2.97 -13.58
CA ILE A 74 -5.42 4.02 -12.62
C ILE A 74 -6.71 4.54 -11.95
N GLU A 75 -7.75 4.82 -12.73
CA GLU A 75 -9.04 5.27 -12.19
C GLU A 75 -9.67 4.21 -11.26
N ILE A 76 -9.62 2.94 -11.65
CA ILE A 76 -10.08 1.82 -10.81
C ILE A 76 -9.29 1.79 -9.49
N ALA A 77 -7.97 1.93 -9.55
CA ALA A 77 -7.12 1.94 -8.36
C ALA A 77 -7.43 3.12 -7.45
N VAL A 78 -7.57 4.33 -7.99
CA VAL A 78 -7.91 5.54 -7.22
C VAL A 78 -9.26 5.39 -6.51
N HIS A 79 -10.29 4.92 -7.23
CA HIS A 79 -11.61 4.68 -6.64
C HIS A 79 -11.58 3.59 -5.57
N ALA A 80 -10.83 2.51 -5.78
CA ALA A 80 -10.67 1.44 -4.79
C ALA A 80 -10.00 1.96 -3.50
N ILE A 81 -8.88 2.68 -3.64
CA ILE A 81 -8.11 3.23 -2.51
C ILE A 81 -8.95 4.20 -1.68
N THR A 82 -9.61 5.14 -2.34
CA THR A 82 -10.41 6.16 -1.66
C THR A 82 -11.61 5.56 -0.94
N SER A 83 -12.30 4.60 -1.58
CA SER A 83 -13.43 3.88 -0.98
C SER A 83 -13.01 3.02 0.21
N ALA A 84 -11.89 2.31 0.10
CA ALA A 84 -11.32 1.50 1.18
C ALA A 84 -10.93 2.36 2.38
N LEU A 85 -10.23 3.48 2.16
CA LEU A 85 -9.86 4.41 3.22
C LEU A 85 -11.08 4.98 3.93
N ALA A 86 -12.09 5.42 3.18
CA ALA A 86 -13.32 5.97 3.75
C ALA A 86 -14.05 4.94 4.61
N LYS A 87 -14.10 3.68 4.16
CA LYS A 87 -14.71 2.58 4.91
C LYS A 87 -13.95 2.26 6.20
N LEU A 88 -12.63 2.05 6.10
CA LEU A 88 -11.80 1.66 7.25
C LEU A 88 -11.74 2.75 8.32
N ARG A 89 -11.64 4.02 7.93
CA ARG A 89 -11.67 5.15 8.88
C ARG A 89 -13.01 5.32 9.60
N LYS A 90 -14.12 4.87 9.01
CA LYS A 90 -15.43 4.86 9.69
C LYS A 90 -15.54 3.75 10.73
N LEU A 91 -14.84 2.63 10.53
CA LEU A 91 -14.84 1.48 11.45
C LEU A 91 -13.86 1.64 12.61
N ALA A 92 -12.82 2.46 12.43
CA ALA A 92 -11.85 2.79 13.46
C ALA A 92 -12.32 3.88 14.44
N LYS A 93 -13.48 4.49 14.19
CA LYS A 93 -14.20 5.39 15.11
C LYS A 93 -15.26 4.60 15.87
#